data_AF-A0AAX3PJ62-F1
#
_entry.id   AF-A0AAX3PJ62-F1
#
_cell.length_a   1.000
_cell.length_b   1.000
_cell.length_c   1.000
_cell.angle_alpha   90.00
_cell.angle_beta   90.00
_cell.angle_gamma   90.00
#
_symmetry.space_group_name_H-M   'P 1'
#
loop_
_entity.id
_entity.type
_entity.pdbx_description
1 polymer ?
#
loop_
_entity_poly.entity_id
_entity_poly.type
_entity_poly.pdbx_seq_one_letter_code
_entity_poly.pdbx_strand_id
1 'polypeptide(L)'
;MSENVGFAGQIGPEHIAQVAEKGFKSVMNNRPDLEGGTEQPTSAQIEEAARAAGLDYVFLPVVAGQITEVDVRTFANRFNELPKPVLMFCRTGNRSNNLYQIAKQMDLLDDE
;
A
#
# COMPACT_ATOMS: atom_id res chain seq x y z
N MET A 1 -19.24 7.89 -6.38
CA MET A 1 -18.40 7.74 -5.18
C MET A 1 -17.03 7.37 -5.69
N SER A 2 -16.05 8.27 -5.61
CA SER A 2 -14.67 7.90 -5.95
C SER A 2 -14.18 6.96 -4.86
N GLU A 3 -13.68 5.78 -5.23
CA GLU A 3 -13.14 4.84 -4.23
C GLU A 3 -11.88 5.45 -3.60
N ASN A 4 -11.86 5.58 -2.27
CA ASN A 4 -10.72 6.11 -1.49
C ASN A 4 -9.48 5.19 -1.50
N VAL A 5 -9.56 4.07 -2.24
CA VAL A 5 -8.58 3.00 -2.25
C VAL A 5 -8.42 2.40 -3.65
N GLY A 6 -7.18 2.05 -4.01
CA GLY A 6 -6.86 1.22 -5.17
C GLY A 6 -5.90 0.08 -4.81
N PHE A 7 -5.92 -0.99 -5.61
CA PHE A 7 -5.03 -2.14 -5.44
C PHE A 7 -4.26 -2.45 -6.72
N ALA A 8 -2.98 -2.81 -6.59
CA ALA A 8 -2.14 -3.21 -7.71
C ALA A 8 -1.25 -4.41 -7.38
N GLY A 9 -0.79 -5.10 -8.43
CA GLY A 9 0.38 -5.98 -8.34
C GLY A 9 1.66 -5.19 -8.10
N GLN A 10 2.82 -5.85 -8.24
CA GLN A 10 4.10 -5.18 -8.06
C GLN A 10 4.20 -3.94 -8.96
N ILE A 11 4.58 -2.80 -8.36
CA ILE A 11 4.95 -1.58 -9.08
C ILE A 11 6.43 -1.28 -8.90
N GLY A 12 6.98 -0.50 -9.82
CA GLY A 12 8.34 0.04 -9.76
C GLY A 12 8.34 1.57 -9.71
N PRO A 13 9.49 2.21 -9.43
CA PRO A 13 9.66 3.66 -9.45
C PRO A 13 9.11 4.34 -10.71
N GLU A 14 9.24 3.70 -11.87
CA GLU A 14 8.78 4.17 -13.17
C GLU A 14 7.25 4.33 -13.27
N HIS A 15 6.49 3.66 -12.41
CA HIS A 15 5.03 3.73 -12.41
C HIS A 15 4.50 4.89 -11.56
N ILE A 16 5.33 5.47 -10.69
CA ILE A 16 4.88 6.42 -9.66
C ILE A 16 4.30 7.71 -10.25
N ALA A 17 4.86 8.22 -11.35
CA ALA A 17 4.31 9.40 -12.02
C ALA A 17 2.84 9.15 -12.44
N GLN A 18 2.56 7.97 -13.00
CA GLN A 18 1.18 7.59 -13.37
C GLN A 18 0.26 7.45 -12.15
N VAL A 19 0.79 7.00 -11.00
CA VAL A 19 0.03 6.92 -9.75
C VAL A 19 -0.42 8.31 -9.31
N ALA A 20 0.48 9.30 -9.32
CA ALA A 20 0.15 10.68 -9.00
C ALA A 20 -0.83 11.31 -10.01
N GLU A 21 -0.63 11.08 -11.32
CA GLU A 21 -1.54 11.56 -12.38
C GLU A 21 -2.97 11.01 -12.24
N LYS A 22 -3.12 9.77 -11.75
CA LYS A 22 -4.41 9.15 -11.45
C LYS A 22 -5.08 9.73 -10.20
N GLY A 23 -4.43 10.67 -9.50
CA GLY A 23 -5.00 11.40 -8.38
C GLY A 23 -4.80 10.75 -7.01
N PHE A 24 -4.07 9.62 -6.93
CA PHE A 24 -3.65 9.07 -5.64
C PHE A 24 -2.79 10.07 -4.87
N LYS A 25 -2.92 10.05 -3.55
CA LYS A 25 -2.14 10.89 -2.64
C LYS A 25 -1.13 10.11 -1.83
N SER A 26 -1.38 8.81 -1.66
CA SER A 26 -0.53 7.93 -0.88
C SER A 26 -0.31 6.59 -1.56
N VAL A 27 0.85 5.98 -1.31
CA VAL A 27 1.19 4.61 -1.72
C VAL A 27 1.55 3.80 -0.48
N MET A 28 0.98 2.60 -0.35
CA MET A 28 1.37 1.67 0.71
C MET A 28 1.83 0.32 0.13
N ASN A 29 3.04 -0.09 0.52
CA ASN A 29 3.68 -1.31 0.10
C ASN A 29 3.54 -2.39 1.17
N ASN A 30 2.85 -3.48 0.86
CA ASN A 30 2.70 -4.62 1.75
C ASN A 30 3.57 -5.83 1.36
N ARG A 31 4.54 -5.64 0.46
CA ARG A 31 5.48 -6.68 0.03
C ARG A 31 6.85 -6.51 0.69
N PRO A 32 7.34 -7.50 1.48
CA PRO A 32 8.72 -7.52 1.93
C PRO A 32 9.70 -7.36 0.76
N ASP A 33 10.78 -6.62 0.98
CA ASP A 33 11.87 -6.55 0.03
C ASP A 33 12.47 -7.94 -0.19
N LEU A 34 12.99 -8.15 -1.41
CA LEU A 34 13.64 -9.39 -1.86
C LEU A 34 12.74 -10.64 -1.87
N GLU A 35 11.43 -10.53 -1.62
CA GLU A 35 10.48 -11.65 -1.76
C GLU A 35 10.48 -12.21 -3.18
N GLY A 36 10.64 -11.35 -4.19
CA GLY A 36 10.79 -11.71 -5.61
C GLY A 36 12.23 -11.84 -6.10
N GLY A 37 13.22 -11.85 -5.19
CA GLY A 37 14.64 -11.81 -5.54
C GLY A 37 15.16 -10.41 -5.85
N THR A 38 16.38 -10.33 -6.37
CA THR A 38 17.12 -9.06 -6.61
C THR A 38 16.52 -8.19 -7.70
N GLU A 39 15.65 -8.74 -8.54
CA GLU A 39 14.93 -7.99 -9.58
C GLU A 39 13.70 -7.25 -9.05
N GLN A 40 13.26 -7.56 -7.82
CA GLN A 40 12.20 -6.78 -7.17
C GLN A 40 12.73 -5.38 -6.83
N PRO A 41 12.04 -4.30 -7.28
CA PRO A 41 12.35 -2.96 -6.80
C PRO A 41 12.19 -2.89 -5.29
N THR A 42 13.21 -2.37 -4.61
CA THR A 42 13.18 -2.21 -3.15
C THR A 42 12.18 -1.15 -2.75
N SER A 43 11.65 -1.28 -1.54
CA SER A 43 10.75 -0.29 -0.97
C SER A 43 11.38 1.11 -0.95
N ALA A 44 12.69 1.21 -0.68
CA ALA A 44 13.42 2.47 -0.67
C ALA A 44 13.44 3.15 -2.05
N GLN A 45 13.64 2.40 -3.13
CA GLN A 45 13.61 2.96 -4.50
C GLN A 45 12.22 3.50 -4.86
N ILE A 46 11.16 2.79 -4.45
CA ILE A 46 9.78 3.21 -4.73
C ILE A 46 9.42 4.41 -3.85
N GLU A 47 9.87 4.43 -2.59
CA GLU A 47 9.65 5.54 -1.66
C GLU A 47 10.29 6.85 -2.14
N GLU A 48 11.53 6.79 -2.63
CA GLU A 48 12.22 7.94 -3.20
C GLU A 48 11.42 8.55 -4.36
N ALA A 49 10.96 7.71 -5.29
CA ALA A 49 10.12 8.15 -6.40
C ALA A 49 8.77 8.70 -5.93
N ALA A 50 8.11 8.05 -4.96
CA ALA A 50 6.83 8.51 -4.40
C ALA A 50 6.95 9.91 -3.81
N ARG A 51 7.96 10.12 -2.95
CA ARG A 51 8.22 11.43 -2.33
C ARG A 51 8.57 12.50 -3.37
N ALA A 52 9.35 12.15 -4.39
CA ALA A 52 9.68 13.06 -5.49
C ALA A 52 8.44 13.47 -6.31
N ALA A 53 7.43 12.60 -6.40
CA ALA A 53 6.15 12.88 -7.05
C ALA A 53 5.11 13.54 -6.12
N GLY A 54 5.48 13.87 -4.87
CA GLY A 54 4.58 14.48 -3.89
C GLY A 54 3.54 13.52 -3.30
N LEU A 55 3.81 12.22 -3.31
CA LEU A 55 2.98 11.20 -2.69
C LEU A 55 3.55 10.81 -1.32
N ASP A 56 2.66 10.57 -0.36
CA ASP A 56 3.01 9.87 0.87
C ASP A 56 3.33 8.41 0.57
N TYR A 57 4.26 7.83 1.33
CA TYR A 57 4.67 6.44 1.17
C TYR A 57 4.75 5.73 2.51
N VAL A 58 4.15 4.54 2.59
CA VAL A 58 4.25 3.66 3.76
C VAL A 58 4.75 2.29 3.35
N PHE A 59 5.83 1.85 3.98
CA PHE A 59 6.28 0.48 3.93
C PHE A 59 5.73 -0.29 5.13
N LEU A 60 4.80 -1.22 4.88
CA LEU A 60 4.22 -2.09 5.90
C LEU A 60 4.20 -3.54 5.38
N PRO A 61 5.37 -4.19 5.31
CA PRO A 61 5.47 -5.54 4.76
C PRO A 61 4.79 -6.55 5.67
N VAL A 62 3.96 -7.43 5.10
CA VAL A 62 3.41 -8.58 5.82
C VAL A 62 3.64 -9.85 5.01
N VAL A 63 3.78 -11.00 5.68
CA VAL A 63 3.98 -12.29 5.00
C VAL A 63 2.63 -12.84 4.54
N ALA A 64 2.55 -13.25 3.27
CA ALA A 64 1.32 -13.85 2.75
C ALA A 64 0.97 -15.13 3.53
N GLY A 65 -0.31 -15.25 3.93
CA GLY A 65 -0.80 -16.41 4.69
C GLY A 65 -0.48 -16.37 6.19
N GLN A 66 0.19 -15.32 6.68
CA GLN A 66 0.55 -15.15 8.09
C GLN A 66 0.12 -13.76 8.62
N ILE A 67 -0.98 -13.21 8.10
CA ILE A 67 -1.53 -11.94 8.57
C ILE A 67 -2.09 -12.15 9.99
N THR A 68 -1.58 -11.38 10.94
CA THR A 68 -2.02 -11.37 12.35
C THR A 68 -2.98 -10.21 12.62
N GLU A 69 -3.70 -10.26 13.75
CA GLU A 69 -4.52 -9.13 14.19
C GLU A 69 -3.69 -7.85 14.42
N VAL A 70 -2.45 -8.00 14.89
CA VAL A 70 -1.51 -6.88 15.09
C VAL A 70 -1.17 -6.22 13.76
N ASP A 71 -0.97 -7.02 12.70
CA ASP A 71 -0.73 -6.49 11.36
C ASP A 71 -1.94 -5.69 10.85
N VAL A 72 -3.16 -6.19 11.07
CA VAL A 72 -4.40 -5.53 10.63
C VAL A 72 -4.60 -4.20 11.38
N ARG A 73 -4.38 -4.17 12.70
CA ARG A 73 -4.49 -2.93 13.49
C ARG A 73 -3.42 -1.91 13.10
N THR A 74 -2.19 -2.37 12.87
CA THR A 74 -1.10 -1.50 12.40
C THR A 74 -1.41 -0.94 11.01
N PHE A 75 -1.93 -1.79 10.12
CA PHE A 75 -2.41 -1.39 8.81
C PHE A 75 -3.51 -0.33 8.90
N ALA A 76 -4.53 -0.55 9.73
CA ALA A 76 -5.64 0.38 9.88
C ALA A 76 -5.19 1.76 10.38
N ASN A 77 -4.35 1.79 11.42
CA ASN A 77 -3.78 3.05 11.94
C ASN A 77 -3.03 3.81 10.83
N ARG A 78 -2.16 3.13 10.09
CA ARG A 78 -1.42 3.76 8.98
C ARG A 78 -2.34 4.18 7.85
N PHE A 79 -3.33 3.38 7.51
CA PHE A 79 -4.28 3.73 6.48
C PHE A 79 -5.05 4.99 6.88
N ASN A 80 -5.57 5.10 8.10
CA ASN A 80 -6.35 6.25 8.54
C ASN A 80 -5.52 7.56 8.58
N GLU A 81 -4.22 7.48 8.87
CA GLU A 81 -3.30 8.63 8.82
C GLU A 81 -3.00 9.13 7.40
N LEU A 82 -3.19 8.30 6.37
CA LEU A 82 -2.75 8.60 5.00
C LEU A 82 -3.76 9.43 4.21
N PRO A 83 -3.31 10.49 3.50
CA PRO A 83 -4.14 11.20 2.55
C PRO A 83 -4.77 10.29 1.49
N LYS A 84 -6.08 10.48 1.23
CA LYS A 84 -6.85 9.69 0.27
C LYS A 84 -6.85 10.32 -1.13
N PRO A 85 -6.95 9.53 -2.21
CA PRO A 85 -7.01 8.06 -2.23
C PRO A 85 -5.64 7.39 -2.05
N VAL A 86 -5.63 6.18 -1.48
CA VAL A 86 -4.41 5.37 -1.25
C VAL A 86 -4.32 4.26 -2.29
N LEU A 87 -3.19 4.15 -3.00
CA LEU A 87 -2.85 2.97 -3.79
C LEU A 87 -2.06 1.99 -2.93
N MET A 88 -2.57 0.77 -2.76
CA MET A 88 -1.84 -0.28 -2.07
C MET A 88 -1.38 -1.35 -3.04
N PHE A 89 -0.18 -1.89 -2.81
CA PHE A 89 0.33 -2.97 -3.64
C PHE A 89 1.09 -4.03 -2.83
N CYS A 90 1.16 -5.21 -3.44
CA CYS A 90 2.06 -6.26 -3.01
C CYS A 90 2.63 -6.99 -4.24
N ARG A 91 2.77 -8.31 -4.23
CA ARG A 91 3.09 -9.08 -5.45
C ARG A 91 1.94 -9.06 -6.47
N THR A 92 0.71 -9.29 -6.01
CA THR A 92 -0.48 -9.45 -6.87
C THR A 92 -1.67 -8.58 -6.47
N GLY A 93 -1.52 -7.72 -5.46
CA GLY A 93 -2.60 -6.91 -4.87
C GLY A 93 -3.44 -7.61 -3.80
N ASN A 94 -3.51 -8.95 -3.82
CA ASN A 94 -4.37 -9.72 -2.91
C ASN A 94 -4.06 -9.50 -1.43
N ARG A 95 -2.79 -9.35 -1.06
CA ARG A 95 -2.38 -9.13 0.34
C ARG A 95 -2.92 -7.81 0.89
N SER A 96 -2.77 -6.76 0.10
CA SER A 96 -3.25 -5.41 0.43
C SER A 96 -4.78 -5.39 0.49
N ASN A 97 -5.45 -6.02 -0.47
CA ASN A 97 -6.91 -6.14 -0.42
C ASN A 97 -7.36 -6.92 0.82
N ASN A 98 -6.71 -8.04 1.16
CA ASN A 98 -7.06 -8.80 2.36
C ASN A 98 -6.88 -7.98 3.65
N LEU A 99 -5.76 -7.26 3.81
CA LEU A 99 -5.56 -6.36 4.96
C LEU A 99 -6.69 -5.32 5.06
N TYR A 100 -7.02 -4.67 3.94
CA TYR A 100 -8.09 -3.68 3.88
C TYR A 100 -9.45 -4.28 4.23
N GLN A 101 -9.81 -5.43 3.66
CA GLN A 101 -11.10 -6.08 3.94
C GLN A 101 -11.21 -6.53 5.41
N ILE A 102 -10.14 -7.09 5.99
CA ILE A 102 -10.16 -7.51 7.41
C ILE A 102 -10.27 -6.28 8.32
N ALA A 103 -9.49 -5.22 8.06
CA ALA A 103 -9.56 -3.98 8.83
C ALA A 103 -10.97 -3.34 8.77
N LYS A 104 -11.58 -3.34 7.58
CA LYS A 104 -12.95 -2.89 7.38
C LYS A 104 -13.97 -3.75 8.12
N GLN A 105 -13.84 -5.07 8.08
CA GLN A 105 -14.72 -6.00 8.81
C GLN A 105 -14.59 -5.86 10.33
N MET A 106 -13.41 -5.45 10.81
CA MET A 106 -13.14 -5.18 12.21
C MET A 106 -13.54 -3.76 12.66
N ASP A 107 -14.12 -2.95 11.77
CA ASP A 107 -14.53 -1.56 12.04
C ASP A 107 -13.36 -0.68 12.52
N LEU A 108 -12.18 -0.87 11.90
CA LEU A 108 -10.94 -0.15 12.25
C LEU A 108 -10.61 1.00 11.28
N LEU A 109 -11.34 1.12 10.17
CA LEU A 109 -11.08 2.15 9.16
C LEU A 109 -12.02 3.31 9.40
N ASP A 110 -11.49 4.53 9.39
CA ASP A 110 -12.31 5.72 9.54
C ASP A 110 -13.19 5.88 8.29
N ASP A 111 -14.51 5.83 8.47
CA ASP A 111 -15.47 6.17 7.43
C ASP A 111 -15.38 7.69 7.20
N GLU A 112 -14.95 8.11 6.01
CA GLU A 112 -15.16 9.50 5.54
C GLU A 112 -16.60 9.72 5.08
#